data_AF-A0A926SB88-F1
#
_entry.id   AF-A0A926SB88-F1
#
_cell.length_a   1.000
_cell.length_b   1.000
_cell.length_c   1.000
_cell.angle_alpha   90.00
_cell.angle_beta   90.00
_cell.angle_gamma   90.00
#
_symmetry.space_group_name_H-M   'P 1'
#
loop_
_entity.id
_entity.type
_entity.pdbx_description
1 polymer ?
#
loop_
_entity_poly.entity_id
_entity_poly.type
_entity_poly.pdbx_seq_one_letter_code
_entity_poly.pdbx_strand_id
1 'polypeptide(L)'
;MFGQTAVGTGGLNSAGSRVFRYEVVGLRQNEETDKNNYEIRRSGSVFMTVPYSRMNEEMQRIARLGGKIVSIEPLTAESALKPDSESDRKKAKAEG
;
A
#
# COMPACT_ATOMS: atom_id res chain seq x y z
N MET A 1 29.12 -19.25 23.30
CA MET A 1 27.69 -18.87 23.33
C MET A 1 27.47 -17.84 22.25
N PHE A 2 26.66 -18.17 21.24
CA PHE A 2 26.38 -17.31 20.08
C PHE A 2 25.17 -16.41 20.33
N GLY A 3 25.33 -15.12 20.02
CA GLY A 3 24.27 -14.26 19.50
C GLY A 3 23.12 -13.91 20.44
N GLN A 4 23.36 -13.03 21.42
CA GLN A 4 22.27 -12.25 22.01
C GLN A 4 21.99 -11.07 21.07
N THR A 5 21.10 -11.25 20.10
CA THR A 5 20.53 -10.13 19.35
C THR A 5 19.48 -9.46 20.23
N ALA A 6 19.77 -8.22 20.60
CA ALA A 6 18.80 -7.33 21.24
C ALA A 6 17.63 -7.10 20.28
N VAL A 7 16.57 -7.89 20.47
CA VAL A 7 15.27 -7.65 19.86
C VAL A 7 14.63 -6.47 20.59
N GLY A 8 14.57 -5.34 19.89
CA GLY A 8 13.88 -4.14 20.35
C GLY A 8 12.45 -4.45 20.77
N THR A 9 12.09 -3.87 21.91
CA THR A 9 10.81 -3.93 22.61
C THR A 9 9.67 -3.48 21.68
N GLY A 10 9.05 -4.43 20.98
CA GLY A 10 8.03 -4.16 19.96
C GLY A 10 7.17 -5.39 19.65
N GLY A 11 6.71 -6.09 20.68
CA GLY A 11 5.54 -6.97 20.64
C GLY A 11 5.68 -8.27 19.85
N LEU A 12 6.26 -9.30 20.49
CA LEU A 12 6.01 -10.69 20.15
C LEU A 12 4.58 -11.10 20.54
N ASN A 13 3.52 -10.57 19.88
CA ASN A 13 2.19 -11.22 19.84
C ASN A 13 1.16 -10.65 18.84
N SER A 14 1.55 -9.89 17.81
CA SER A 14 0.58 -9.26 16.88
C SER A 14 0.89 -9.52 15.40
N ALA A 15 1.62 -10.58 15.06
CA ALA A 15 2.01 -10.85 13.66
C ALA A 15 0.79 -10.91 12.72
N GLY A 16 -0.32 -11.52 13.15
CA GLY A 16 -1.56 -11.59 12.37
C GLY A 16 -2.32 -10.27 12.20
N SER A 17 -2.02 -9.25 13.01
CA SER A 17 -2.70 -7.94 12.97
C SER A 17 -1.86 -6.85 12.28
N ARG A 18 -0.64 -7.15 11.84
CA ARG A 18 0.21 -6.18 11.16
C ARG A 18 -0.33 -5.91 9.76
N VAL A 19 -0.40 -4.64 9.41
CA VAL A 19 -0.84 -4.19 8.10
C VAL A 19 0.25 -3.30 7.51
N PHE A 20 0.44 -3.41 6.20
CA PHE A 20 1.48 -2.72 5.46
C PHE A 20 0.88 -1.98 4.28
N ARG A 21 1.42 -0.81 3.94
CA ARG A 21 1.11 -0.07 2.73
C ARG A 21 2.16 -0.38 1.67
N TYR A 22 1.69 -0.87 0.53
CA TYR A 22 2.49 -1.21 -0.63
C TYR A 22 2.33 -0.11 -1.66
N GLU A 23 3.43 0.34 -2.24
CA GLU A 23 3.43 1.18 -3.43
C GLU A 23 3.85 0.32 -4.62
N VAL A 24 2.96 0.22 -5.62
CA VAL A 24 3.13 -0.65 -6.78
C VAL A 24 3.04 0.17 -8.05
N VAL A 25 3.98 -0.02 -8.97
CA VAL A 25 4.00 0.63 -10.28
C VAL A 25 3.92 -0.41 -11.40
N GLY A 26 3.51 0.00 -12.60
CA GLY A 26 3.59 -0.85 -13.79
C GLY A 26 2.57 -2.00 -13.84
N LEU A 27 1.47 -1.93 -13.09
CA LEU A 27 0.37 -2.87 -13.21
C LEU A 27 -0.20 -2.83 -14.63
N ARG A 28 -0.35 -4.00 -15.26
CA ARG A 28 -1.00 -4.10 -16.58
C ARG A 28 -2.48 -3.82 -16.46
N GLN A 29 -3.05 -3.13 -17.46
CA GLN A 29 -4.49 -3.00 -17.61
C GLN A 29 -5.06 -4.36 -18.04
N ASN A 30 -5.86 -4.99 -17.19
CA ASN A 30 -6.66 -6.17 -17.49
C ASN A 30 -8.05 -6.01 -16.85
N GLU A 31 -8.96 -6.96 -17.09
CA GLU A 31 -10.32 -6.92 -16.53
C GLU A 31 -10.38 -6.85 -14.99
N GLU A 32 -9.34 -7.29 -14.27
CA GLU A 32 -9.27 -7.18 -12.82
C GLU A 32 -8.83 -5.79 -12.34
N THR A 33 -7.86 -5.18 -13.02
CA THR A 33 -7.43 -3.79 -12.72
C THR A 33 -8.41 -2.75 -13.28
N ASP A 34 -9.18 -3.08 -14.31
CA ASP A 34 -10.23 -2.24 -14.90
C ASP A 34 -11.46 -2.11 -13.98
N LYS A 35 -11.71 -3.11 -13.13
CA LYS A 35 -12.72 -3.04 -12.06
C LYS A 35 -12.39 -1.99 -10.99
N ASN A 36 -11.15 -1.55 -10.90
CA ASN A 36 -10.86 -0.40 -10.07
C ASN A 36 -11.48 0.82 -10.75
N ASN A 37 -12.41 1.48 -10.07
CA ASN A 37 -13.19 2.61 -10.56
C ASN A 37 -12.34 3.89 -10.77
N TYR A 38 -11.03 3.74 -10.97
CA TYR A 38 -10.04 4.78 -11.19
C TYR A 38 -9.13 4.39 -12.36
N GLU A 39 -8.94 5.31 -13.31
CA GLU A 39 -8.00 5.11 -14.41
C GLU A 39 -6.58 4.94 -13.87
N ILE A 40 -6.01 3.73 -14.04
CA ILE A 40 -4.58 3.50 -13.80
C ILE A 40 -3.81 4.31 -14.85
N ARG A 41 -3.37 5.51 -14.47
CA ARG A 41 -2.51 6.35 -15.31
C ARG A 41 -1.27 5.54 -15.66
N ARG A 42 -0.81 5.60 -16.92
CA ARG A 42 0.35 4.84 -17.44
C ARG A 42 1.64 5.03 -16.62
N SER A 43 1.71 6.03 -15.74
CA SER A 43 2.84 6.35 -14.86
C SER A 43 2.47 6.45 -13.37
N GLY A 44 1.25 6.09 -12.96
CA GLY A 44 0.78 6.25 -11.58
C GLY A 44 1.19 5.09 -10.66
N SER A 45 1.62 5.41 -9.44
CA SER A 45 1.75 4.44 -8.34
C SER A 45 0.38 4.07 -7.78
N VAL A 46 0.17 2.79 -7.50
CA VAL A 46 -1.02 2.25 -6.82
C VAL A 46 -0.65 1.89 -5.40
N PHE A 47 -1.40 2.43 -4.45
CA PHE A 47 -1.22 2.15 -3.03
C PHE A 47 -2.19 1.06 -2.57
N MET A 48 -1.67 0.00 -1.96
CA MET A 48 -2.45 -1.14 -1.48
C MET A 48 -2.17 -1.41 -0.02
N THR A 49 -3.22 -1.74 0.73
CA THR A 49 -3.12 -2.08 2.16
C THR A 49 -3.14 -3.60 2.32
N VAL A 50 -2.04 -4.18 2.76
CA VAL A 50 -1.81 -5.64 2.80
C VAL A 50 -1.65 -6.11 4.23
N PRO A 51 -2.56 -6.97 4.74
CA PRO A 51 -2.37 -7.66 6.00
C PRO A 51 -1.21 -8.66 5.91
N TYR A 52 -0.44 -8.82 6.99
CA TYR A 52 0.69 -9.74 7.05
C TYR A 52 0.31 -11.18 6.69
N SER A 53 -0.91 -11.61 7.05
CA SER A 53 -1.42 -12.95 6.73
C SER A 53 -1.54 -13.23 5.23
N ARG A 54 -1.75 -12.20 4.39
CA ARG A 54 -1.90 -12.34 2.93
C ARG A 54 -0.69 -11.84 2.15
N MET A 55 0.40 -11.54 2.83
CA MET A 55 1.57 -10.92 2.20
C MET A 55 2.08 -11.73 1.01
N ASN A 56 2.19 -13.06 1.15
CA ASN A 56 2.65 -13.93 0.08
C ASN A 56 1.67 -13.99 -1.11
N GLU A 57 0.37 -14.01 -0.84
CA GLU A 57 -0.67 -14.07 -1.88
C GLU A 57 -0.68 -12.78 -2.70
N GLU A 58 -0.61 -11.62 -2.03
CA GLU A 58 -0.56 -10.32 -2.68
C GLU A 58 0.72 -10.11 -3.49
N MET A 59 1.88 -10.53 -2.96
CA MET A 59 3.14 -10.49 -3.71
C MET A 59 3.05 -11.28 -5.02
N GLN A 60 2.47 -12.49 -4.97
CA GLN A 60 2.26 -13.31 -6.17
C GLN A 60 1.25 -12.67 -7.13
N ARG A 61 0.16 -12.10 -6.61
CA ARG A 61 -0.85 -11.41 -7.43
C ARG A 61 -0.24 -10.22 -8.16
N ILE A 62 0.50 -9.37 -7.46
CA ILE A 62 1.20 -8.22 -8.04
C ILE A 62 2.15 -8.67 -9.15
N ALA A 63 2.93 -9.73 -8.92
CA ALA A 63 3.84 -10.27 -9.92
C ALA A 63 3.09 -10.79 -11.17
N ARG A 64 1.95 -11.49 -11.00
CA ARG A 64 1.11 -11.96 -12.13
C ARG A 64 0.54 -10.81 -12.95
N LEU A 65 0.18 -9.71 -12.29
CA LEU A 65 -0.30 -8.48 -12.94
C LEU A 65 0.84 -7.66 -13.59
N GLY A 66 2.10 -8.11 -13.48
CA GLY A 66 3.27 -7.42 -14.00
C GLY A 66 3.68 -6.19 -13.20
N GLY A 67 3.13 -6.01 -11.99
CA GLY A 67 3.45 -4.89 -11.12
C GLY A 67 4.81 -5.04 -10.45
N LYS A 68 5.46 -3.91 -10.21
CA LYS A 68 6.71 -3.79 -9.45
C LYS A 68 6.44 -3.05 -8.16
N ILE A 69 6.84 -3.62 -7.04
CA ILE A 69 6.75 -2.97 -5.73
C ILE A 69 7.96 -2.04 -5.57
N VAL A 70 7.70 -0.78 -5.24
CA VAL A 70 8.74 0.25 -5.05
C VAL A 70 8.91 0.65 -3.58
N SER A 71 7.85 0.54 -2.76
CA SER A 71 7.89 0.81 -1.33
C SER A 71 6.97 -0.11 -0.54
N ILE A 72 7.37 -0.47 0.68
CA ILE A 72 6.57 -1.22 1.66
C ILE A 72 6.77 -0.56 3.02
N GLU A 73 5.69 -0.05 3.60
CA GLU A 73 5.71 0.67 4.87
C GLU A 73 4.75 0.04 5.89
N PRO A 74 5.14 -0.14 7.16
CA PRO A 74 4.21 -0.58 8.19
C PRO A 74 3.17 0.50 8.47
N LEU A 75 1.89 0.13 8.49
CA LEU A 75 0.81 1.01 8.94
C LEU A 75 0.66 0.86 10.46
N THR A 76 1.43 1.66 11.20
CA THR A 76 1.24 1.86 12.64
C THR A 76 0.10 2.86 12.87
N ALA A 77 -0.49 2.85 14.07
CA ALA A 77 -1.57 3.78 14.43
C ALA A 77 -1.21 5.28 14.21
N GLU A 78 0.08 5.60 14.18
CA GLU A 78 0.60 6.94 13.90
C GLU A 78 0.49 7.35 12.43
N SER A 79 0.55 6.40 11.50
CA SER A 79 0.43 6.64 10.05
C SER A 79 -1.01 6.80 9.57
N ALA A 80 -2.00 6.32 10.33
CA ALA A 80 -3.43 6.41 9.99
C ALA A 80 -4.02 7.82 10.18
N LEU A 81 -3.30 8.72 10.87
CA LEU A 81 -3.73 10.10 11.15
C LEU A 81 -3.42 11.09 10.02
N LYS A 82 -2.85 10.63 8.89
CA LYS A 82 -2.69 11.45 7.68
C LYS A 82 -3.72 11.02 6.64
N PRO A 83 -4.96 11.54 6.71
CA PRO A 83 -5.89 11.36 5.61
C PRO A 83 -5.33 12.09 4.38
N ASP A 84 -5.32 11.38 3.25
CA ASP A 84 -5.01 11.85 1.88
C ASP A 84 -6.03 12.88 1.36
N SER A 85 -6.57 13.71 2.25
CA SER A 85 -7.60 14.72 1.95
C SER A 85 -6.94 16.06 1.62
N GLU A 86 -6.15 16.08 0.54
CA GLU A 86 -5.81 17.33 -0.13
C GLU A 86 -5.93 17.16 -1.65
N SER A 87 -7.10 16.71 -2.11
CA SER A 87 -7.39 16.60 -3.55
C SER A 87 -8.86 16.85 -3.87
N ASP A 88 -9.51 17.84 -3.24
CA ASP A 88 -10.74 18.43 -3.83
C ASP A 88 -11.19 19.76 -3.18
N ARG A 89 -10.38 20.84 -3.16
CA ARG A 89 -10.91 22.20 -2.89
C ARG A 89 -10.11 23.32 -3.56
N LYS A 90 -9.99 23.32 -4.89
CA LYS A 90 -9.68 24.58 -5.60
C LYS A 90 -10.10 24.60 -7.08
N LYS A 91 -11.37 24.35 -7.37
CA LYS A 91 -11.95 24.76 -8.67
C LYS A 91 -13.44 25.13 -8.60
N ALA A 92 -13.79 26.02 -7.69
CA ALA A 92 -15.08 26.71 -7.71
C ALA A 92 -14.91 28.15 -7.20
N LYS A 93 -14.33 29.01 -8.03
CA LYS A 93 -14.58 30.46 -8.05
C LYS A 93 -13.99 31.05 -9.33
N ALA A 94 -14.67 30.76 -10.43
CA ALA A 94 -14.60 31.54 -11.66
C ALA A 94 -16.01 31.48 -12.24
N GLU A 95 -16.88 32.37 -11.77
CA GLU A 95 -18.03 32.95 -12.49
C GLU A 95 -18.82 33.83 -11.52
N GLY A 96 -19.09 35.08 -11.95
CA GLY A 96 -19.89 36.09 -11.25
C GLY A 96 -19.12 37.37 -10.96
#